data_AF-A0A1Q7EF20-F1
#
_entry.id   AF-A0A1Q7EF20-F1
#
_cell.length_a   1.000
_cell.length_b   1.000
_cell.length_c   1.000
_cell.angle_alpha   90.00
_cell.angle_beta   90.00
_cell.angle_gamma   90.00
#
_symmetry.space_group_name_H-M   'P 1'
#
loop_
_entity.id
_entity.type
_entity.pdbx_description
1 polymer ?
#
loop_
_entity_poly.entity_id
_entity_poly.type
_entity_poly.pdbx_seq_one_letter_code
_entity_poly.pdbx_strand_id
1 'polypeptide(L)'
;MTWVIDASVALKWVIPEALSDKADRLRAGDDELLAPDLLLVEVANALWKKTVGREISSAEADRAFDLVSESGIDLRPTAPLLTRAMDIARRLNHPVYDCVYLALAAREHASFVTADRRLLRRIPTRALQVAVVDLRTF
;
A
#
# COMPACT_ATOMS: atom_id res chain seq x y z
N MET A 1 16.63 -2.64 4.17
CA MET A 1 15.84 -3.30 3.10
C MET A 1 14.93 -2.26 2.48
N THR A 2 14.34 -2.54 1.32
CA THR A 2 13.39 -1.63 0.66
C THR A 2 12.03 -2.31 0.59
N TRP A 3 11.01 -1.62 1.08
CA TRP A 3 9.62 -2.07 1.10
C TRP A 3 8.77 -1.22 0.18
N VAL A 4 7.94 -1.86 -0.63
CA VAL A 4 6.77 -1.23 -1.22
C VAL A 4 5.58 -1.47 -0.30
N ILE A 5 4.90 -0.41 0.10
CA ILE A 5 3.69 -0.48 0.93
C ILE A 5 2.48 -0.04 0.11
N ASP A 6 1.30 -0.57 0.45
CA ASP A 6 0.03 -0.10 -0.13
C ASP A 6 -0.76 0.80 0.83
N ALA A 7 -1.84 1.38 0.32
CA ALA A 7 -2.75 2.21 1.11
C ALA A 7 -3.32 1.47 2.34
N SER A 8 -3.45 0.14 2.30
CA SER A 8 -3.96 -0.66 3.41
C SER A 8 -3.01 -0.70 4.61
N VAL A 9 -1.70 -0.52 4.36
CA VAL A 9 -0.66 -0.34 5.38
C VAL A 9 -0.63 1.12 5.84
N ALA A 10 -0.54 2.09 4.92
CA ALA A 10 -0.42 3.51 5.25
C ALA A 10 -1.60 4.03 6.10
N LEU A 11 -2.83 3.58 5.81
CA LEU A 11 -4.02 3.95 6.59
C LEU A 11 -3.92 3.56 8.07
N LYS A 12 -3.21 2.49 8.41
CA LYS A 12 -3.08 1.99 9.79
C LYS A 12 -2.20 2.86 10.67
N TRP A 13 -1.40 3.74 10.08
CA TRP A 13 -0.62 4.74 10.82
C TRP A 13 -1.46 5.92 11.29
N VAL A 14 -2.58 6.18 10.62
CA VAL A 14 -3.37 7.40 10.84
C VAL A 14 -4.79 7.12 11.32
N ILE A 15 -5.31 5.92 11.07
CA ILE A 15 -6.57 5.43 11.63
C ILE A 15 -6.26 4.24 12.55
N PRO A 16 -6.60 4.33 13.86
CA PRO A 16 -6.43 3.21 14.78
C PRO A 16 -7.29 2.01 14.36
N GLU A 17 -6.64 0.94 13.90
CA GLU A 17 -7.29 -0.29 13.45
C GLU A 17 -6.47 -1.51 13.84
N ALA A 18 -7.02 -2.71 13.60
CA ALA A 18 -6.23 -3.93 13.73
C ALA A 18 -4.95 -3.81 12.87
N LEU A 19 -3.80 -4.19 13.45
CA LEU A 19 -2.46 -4.14 12.87
C LEU A 19 -1.80 -2.74 12.83
N SER A 20 -2.34 -1.72 13.49
CA SER A 20 -1.62 -0.44 13.67
C SER A 20 -0.26 -0.61 14.34
N ASP A 21 -0.16 -1.48 15.36
CA ASP A 21 1.11 -1.81 16.02
C ASP A 21 2.16 -2.39 15.06
N LYS A 22 1.71 -3.19 14.09
CA LYS A 22 2.56 -3.79 13.05
C LYS A 22 2.98 -2.78 12.01
N ALA A 23 2.06 -1.93 11.59
CA ALA A 23 2.34 -0.84 10.67
C ALA A 23 3.36 0.13 11.29
N ASP A 24 3.23 0.45 12.57
CA ASP A 24 4.19 1.31 13.29
C ASP A 24 5.58 0.67 13.41
N ARG A 25 5.67 -0.63 13.66
CA ARG A 25 6.97 -1.34 13.67
C ARG A 25 7.67 -1.29 12.32
N LEU A 26 6.93 -1.50 11.23
CA LEU A 26 7.47 -1.36 9.88
C LEU A 26 7.98 0.07 9.63
N ARG A 27 7.22 1.09 10.05
CA ARG A 27 7.59 2.49 9.89
C ARG A 27 8.78 2.90 10.76
N ALA A 28 8.93 2.32 11.95
CA ALA A 28 9.99 2.64 12.89
C ALA A 28 11.34 1.97 12.56
N GLY A 29 11.38 1.05 11.58
CA GLY A 29 12.63 0.44 11.13
C GLY A 29 13.48 1.40 10.29
N ASP A 30 14.76 1.05 10.11
CA ASP A 30 15.70 1.78 9.24
C ASP A 30 15.55 1.42 7.74
N ASP A 31 14.42 0.80 7.36
CA ASP A 31 14.15 0.37 5.99
C ASP A 31 13.58 1.51 5.15
N GLU A 32 13.90 1.51 3.85
CA GLU A 32 13.34 2.46 2.91
C GLU A 32 11.91 2.08 2.53
N LEU A 33 10.98 3.04 2.59
CA LEU A 33 9.58 2.84 2.22
C LEU A 33 9.27 3.54 0.89
N LEU A 34 8.83 2.75 -0.08
CA LEU A 34 8.41 3.18 -1.41
C LEU A 34 6.90 2.96 -1.59
N ALA A 35 6.28 3.79 -2.44
CA ALA A 35 4.96 3.49 -2.97
C ALA A 35 4.75 4.19 -4.33
N PRO A 36 3.85 3.70 -5.20
CA PRO A 36 3.38 4.52 -6.31
C PRO A 36 2.60 5.74 -5.79
N ASP A 37 2.63 6.85 -6.52
CA ASP A 37 1.80 8.04 -6.23
C ASP A 37 0.29 7.74 -6.21
N LEU A 38 -0.14 6.60 -6.78
CA LEU A 38 -1.47 6.02 -6.62
C LEU A 38 -1.88 5.85 -5.15
N LEU A 39 -0.94 5.63 -4.24
CA LEU A 39 -1.19 5.48 -2.80
C LEU A 39 -1.98 6.66 -2.24
N LEU A 40 -1.65 7.88 -2.64
CA LEU A 40 -2.34 9.08 -2.16
C LEU A 40 -3.81 9.08 -2.59
N VAL A 41 -4.10 8.67 -3.82
CA VAL A 41 -5.48 8.57 -4.35
C VAL A 41 -6.28 7.52 -3.58
N GLU A 42 -5.67 6.37 -3.29
CA GLU A 42 -6.34 5.30 -2.55
C GLU A 42 -6.57 5.64 -1.08
N VAL A 43 -5.61 6.31 -0.43
CA VAL A 43 -5.74 6.82 0.93
C VAL A 43 -6.86 7.86 0.98
N ALA A 44 -6.88 8.84 0.07
CA ALA A 44 -7.95 9.85 -0.01
C ALA A 44 -9.33 9.20 -0.19
N ASN A 45 -9.45 8.20 -1.08
CA ASN A 45 -10.70 7.46 -1.28
C ASN A 45 -11.14 6.68 -0.04
N ALA A 46 -10.20 6.07 0.69
CA ALA A 46 -10.52 5.35 1.92
C ALA A 46 -10.97 6.29 3.04
N LEU A 47 -10.31 7.44 3.21
CA LEU A 47 -10.69 8.47 4.17
C LEU A 47 -12.06 9.05 3.83
N TRP A 48 -12.34 9.35 2.56
CA TRP A 48 -13.66 9.77 2.10
C TRP A 48 -14.75 8.76 2.45
N LYS A 49 -14.52 7.46 2.21
CA LYS A 49 -15.47 6.39 2.58
C LYS A 49 -15.76 6.37 4.08
N LYS A 50 -14.73 6.53 4.92
CA LYS A 50 -14.87 6.59 6.39
C LYS A 50 -15.65 7.82 6.84
N THR A 51 -15.42 8.97 6.22
CA THR A 51 -16.18 10.20 6.49
C THR A 51 -17.66 10.06 6.12
N VAL A 52 -17.96 9.52 4.92
CA VAL A 52 -19.35 9.24 4.49
C VAL A 52 -20.00 8.19 5.39
N GLY A 53 -19.24 7.20 5.85
CA GLY A 53 -19.66 6.20 6.83
C GLY A 53 -19.82 6.72 8.25
N ARG A 54 -19.49 8.00 8.52
CA ARG A 54 -19.51 8.64 9.85
C ARG A 54 -18.60 7.94 10.88
N GLU A 55 -17.57 7.24 10.41
CA GLU A 55 -16.54 6.65 11.27
C GLU A 55 -15.57 7.72 11.79
N ILE A 56 -15.32 8.76 10.98
CA ILE A 56 -14.48 9.92 11.31
C ILE A 56 -15.13 11.20 10.77
N SER A 57 -14.75 12.33 11.34
CA SER A 57 -15.09 13.67 10.83
C SER A 57 -14.23 14.06 9.62
N SER A 58 -14.66 15.06 8.85
CA SER A 58 -13.86 15.62 7.75
C SER A 58 -12.52 16.16 8.24
N ALA A 59 -12.51 16.83 9.40
CA ALA A 59 -11.28 17.38 9.98
C ALA A 59 -10.29 16.28 10.44
N GLU A 60 -10.79 15.12 10.86
CA GLU A 60 -9.94 13.96 11.14
C GLU A 60 -9.40 13.33 9.85
N ALA A 61 -10.22 13.25 8.81
CA ALA A 61 -9.80 12.77 7.49
C ALA A 61 -8.69 13.66 6.88
N ASP A 62 -8.85 14.99 6.93
CA ASP A 62 -7.86 15.93 6.41
C ASP A 62 -6.51 15.77 7.13
N ARG A 63 -6.53 15.75 8.47
CA ARG A 63 -5.31 15.51 9.28
C ARG A 63 -4.68 14.15 8.98
N ALA A 64 -5.49 13.10 8.82
CA ALA A 64 -4.99 11.77 8.50
C ALA A 64 -4.32 11.73 7.11
N PHE A 65 -4.88 12.45 6.13
CA PHE A 65 -4.30 12.56 4.80
C PHE A 65 -2.95 13.29 4.84
N ASP A 66 -2.88 14.43 5.54
CA ASP A 66 -1.66 15.22 5.69
C ASP A 66 -0.54 14.37 6.30
N LEU A 67 -0.84 13.65 7.39
CA LEU A 67 0.11 12.75 8.05
C LEU A 67 0.65 11.65 7.12
N VAL A 68 -0.16 11.10 6.21
CA VAL A 68 0.32 10.12 5.22
C VAL A 68 1.17 10.81 4.15
N SER A 69 0.77 11.98 3.66
CA SER A 69 1.50 12.71 2.63
C SER A 69 2.89 13.18 3.12
N GLU A 70 3.02 13.42 4.43
CA GLU A 70 4.25 13.86 5.09
C GLU A 70 5.02 12.69 5.74
N SER A 71 4.58 11.44 5.55
CA SER A 71 5.14 10.26 6.22
C SER A 71 6.55 9.85 5.79
N GLY A 72 7.15 10.54 4.81
CA GLY A 72 8.49 10.25 4.31
C GLY A 72 8.56 9.05 3.36
N ILE A 73 7.42 8.51 2.90
CA ILE A 73 7.38 7.52 1.82
C ILE A 73 7.94 8.16 0.54
N ASP A 74 8.91 7.50 -0.10
CA ASP A 74 9.38 7.91 -1.43
C ASP A 74 8.37 7.46 -2.50
N LEU A 75 7.59 8.43 -2.98
CA LEU A 75 6.55 8.23 -3.98
C LEU A 75 7.15 8.18 -5.38
N ARG A 76 6.86 7.09 -6.10
CA ARG A 76 7.26 6.89 -7.49
C ARG A 76 6.09 7.14 -8.45
N PRO A 77 6.31 7.73 -9.63
CA PRO A 77 5.24 7.94 -10.61
C PRO A 77 4.57 6.64 -11.04
N THR A 78 3.23 6.62 -11.07
CA THR A 78 2.46 5.44 -11.51
C THR A 78 2.57 5.18 -13.01
N ALA A 79 2.60 6.22 -13.85
CA ALA A 79 2.49 6.06 -15.30
C ALA A 79 3.49 5.06 -15.92
N PRO A 80 4.80 5.07 -15.58
CA PRO A 80 5.77 4.11 -16.10
C PRO A 80 5.53 2.65 -15.64
N LEU A 81 4.75 2.43 -14.59
CA LEU A 81 4.45 1.10 -14.04
C LEU A 81 3.29 0.42 -14.76
N LEU A 82 2.44 1.17 -15.47
CA LEU A 82 1.14 0.68 -15.96
C LEU A 82 1.25 -0.51 -16.92
N THR A 83 2.22 -0.51 -17.85
CA THR A 83 2.43 -1.64 -18.77
C THR A 83 2.66 -2.93 -18.00
N ARG A 84 3.57 -2.89 -17.03
CA ARG A 84 3.89 -4.05 -16.19
C ARG A 84 2.72 -4.42 -15.29
N ALA A 85 2.05 -3.44 -14.68
CA ALA A 85 0.88 -3.68 -13.83
C ALA A 85 -0.26 -4.36 -14.59
N MET A 86 -0.53 -3.98 -15.85
CA MET A 86 -1.52 -4.63 -16.70
C MET A 86 -1.16 -6.07 -17.04
N ASP A 87 0.13 -6.39 -17.23
CA ASP A 87 0.58 -7.78 -17.40
C ASP A 87 0.36 -8.60 -16.13
N ILE A 88 0.65 -8.04 -14.96
CA ILE A 88 0.40 -8.68 -13.65
C ILE A 88 -1.10 -8.92 -13.46
N ALA A 89 -1.91 -7.91 -13.70
CA ALA A 89 -3.37 -7.96 -13.57
C ALA A 89 -3.98 -9.08 -14.42
N ARG A 90 -3.54 -9.23 -15.68
CA ARG A 90 -3.97 -10.33 -16.57
C ARG A 90 -3.57 -11.70 -16.04
N ARG A 91 -2.34 -11.84 -15.54
CA ARG A 91 -1.83 -13.12 -15.00
C ARG A 91 -2.52 -13.53 -13.70
N LEU A 92 -2.82 -12.57 -12.83
CA LEU A 92 -3.50 -12.80 -11.55
C LEU A 92 -5.03 -12.84 -11.66
N ASN A 93 -5.58 -12.34 -12.78
CA ASN A 93 -7.00 -12.01 -12.91
C ASN A 93 -7.48 -11.21 -11.69
N HIS A 94 -6.89 -10.03 -11.53
CA HIS A 94 -7.05 -9.13 -10.38
C HIS A 94 -7.02 -7.65 -10.84
N PRO A 95 -7.74 -6.72 -10.18
CA PRO A 95 -7.72 -5.30 -10.53
C PRO A 95 -6.30 -4.71 -10.63
N VAL A 96 -6.14 -3.73 -11.53
CA VAL A 96 -4.81 -3.16 -11.84
C VAL A 96 -4.21 -2.37 -10.69
N TYR A 97 -5.03 -1.77 -9.82
CA TYR A 97 -4.58 -0.89 -8.73
C TYR A 97 -3.56 -1.59 -7.82
N ASP A 98 -3.91 -2.75 -7.27
CA ASP A 98 -3.02 -3.58 -6.46
C ASP A 98 -1.79 -4.05 -7.26
N CYS A 99 -1.96 -4.25 -8.56
CA CYS A 99 -0.86 -4.66 -9.45
C CYS A 99 0.16 -3.55 -9.71
N VAL A 100 -0.18 -2.28 -9.48
CA VAL A 100 0.77 -1.15 -9.58
C VAL A 100 1.84 -1.27 -8.49
N TYR A 101 1.45 -1.61 -7.25
CA TYR A 101 2.40 -1.84 -6.16
C TYR A 101 3.34 -3.02 -6.45
N LEU A 102 2.79 -4.12 -6.97
CA LEU A 102 3.60 -5.27 -7.39
C LEU A 102 4.56 -4.94 -8.54
N ALA A 103 4.12 -4.10 -9.49
CA ALA A 103 4.97 -3.63 -10.58
C ALA A 103 6.10 -2.74 -10.06
N LEU A 104 5.82 -1.87 -9.08
CA LEU A 104 6.86 -1.07 -8.43
C LEU A 104 7.86 -1.96 -7.69
N ALA A 105 7.37 -2.90 -6.86
CA ALA A 105 8.23 -3.80 -6.09
C ALA A 105 9.16 -4.61 -7.01
N ALA A 106 8.64 -5.09 -8.15
CA ALA A 106 9.43 -5.78 -9.15
C ALA A 106 10.50 -4.88 -9.79
N ARG A 107 10.18 -3.61 -10.08
CA ARG A 107 11.09 -2.66 -10.72
C ARG A 107 12.25 -2.26 -9.80
N GLU A 108 11.95 -2.05 -8.51
CA GLU A 108 12.90 -1.58 -7.51
C GLU A 108 13.61 -2.73 -6.77
N HIS A 109 13.37 -3.99 -7.19
CA HIS A 109 13.86 -5.18 -6.49
C HIS A 109 13.52 -5.19 -4.98
N ALA A 110 12.37 -4.62 -4.64
CA ALA A 110 11.88 -4.44 -3.28
C ALA A 110 10.89 -5.54 -2.88
N SER A 111 10.70 -5.70 -1.57
CA SER A 111 9.64 -6.57 -1.04
C SER A 111 8.34 -5.79 -0.94
N PHE A 112 7.21 -6.42 -1.25
CA PHE A 112 5.88 -5.81 -1.13
C PHE A 112 5.22 -6.25 0.17
N VAL A 113 4.75 -5.31 0.99
CA VAL A 113 4.00 -5.59 2.21
C VAL A 113 2.59 -5.00 2.12
N THR A 114 1.60 -5.79 2.51
CA THR A 114 0.18 -5.44 2.43
C THR A 114 -0.60 -5.98 3.63
N ALA A 115 -1.67 -5.29 3.99
CA ALA A 115 -2.69 -5.80 4.90
C ALA A 115 -3.92 -6.39 4.16
N ASP A 116 -3.96 -6.35 2.83
CA ASP A 116 -5.05 -6.92 2.04
C ASP A 116 -4.93 -8.45 1.89
N ARG A 117 -5.71 -9.14 2.72
CA ARG A 117 -5.81 -10.61 2.69
C ARG A 117 -6.41 -11.17 1.41
N ARG A 118 -7.23 -10.41 0.68
CA ARG A 118 -7.81 -10.86 -0.60
C ARG A 118 -6.71 -10.90 -1.66
N LEU A 119 -5.89 -9.86 -1.74
CA LEU A 119 -4.72 -9.81 -2.60
C LEU A 119 -3.72 -10.92 -2.26
N LEU A 120 -3.37 -11.09 -0.98
CA LEU A 120 -2.44 -12.15 -0.52
C LEU A 120 -2.90 -13.56 -0.92
N ARG A 121 -4.21 -13.83 -0.89
CA ARG A 121 -4.77 -15.12 -1.33
C ARG A 121 -4.71 -15.32 -2.84
N ARG A 122 -4.61 -14.24 -3.62
CA ARG A 122 -4.62 -14.28 -5.08
C ARG A 122 -3.23 -14.42 -5.67
N ILE A 123 -2.21 -13.92 -4.98
CA ILE A 123 -0.82 -13.98 -5.45
C ILE A 123 -0.28 -15.41 -5.29
N PRO A 124 0.07 -16.10 -6.39
CA PRO A 124 0.76 -17.37 -6.31
C PRO A 124 2.18 -17.16 -5.80
N THR A 125 2.65 -18.05 -4.93
CA THR A 125 3.94 -17.97 -4.20
C THR A 125 5.19 -17.87 -5.08
N ARG A 126 5.08 -18.00 -6.41
CA ARG A 126 6.20 -17.95 -7.37
C ARG A 126 5.97 -17.09 -8.62
N ALA A 127 4.83 -16.40 -8.77
CA ALA A 127 4.45 -15.85 -10.08
C ALA A 127 5.15 -14.53 -10.47
N LEU A 128 5.67 -13.76 -9.51
CA LEU A 128 6.02 -12.35 -9.75
C LEU A 128 7.48 -11.98 -9.49
N GLN A 129 8.32 -12.90 -9.01
CA GLN A 129 9.69 -12.60 -8.54
C GLN A 129 9.74 -11.46 -7.50
N VAL A 130 8.60 -11.17 -6.85
CA VAL A 130 8.46 -10.20 -5.77
C VAL A 130 8.19 -10.98 -4.51
N ALA A 131 8.95 -10.70 -3.44
CA ALA A 131 8.64 -11.20 -2.11
C ALA A 131 7.42 -10.43 -1.60
N VAL A 132 6.32 -11.14 -1.35
CA VAL A 132 5.08 -10.55 -0.84
C VAL A 132 4.90 -10.99 0.61
N VAL A 133 4.78 -10.01 1.51
CA VAL A 133 4.74 -10.18 2.95
C VAL A 133 3.40 -9.69 3.49
N ASP A 134 2.86 -10.46 4.41
CA ASP A 134 1.66 -10.07 5.15
C ASP A 134 2.06 -9.19 6.33
N LEU A 135 1.46 -8.00 6.47
CA LEU A 135 1.75 -7.09 7.58
C LEU A 135 1.65 -7.75 8.97
N ARG A 136 0.87 -8.83 9.11
CA ARG A 136 0.72 -9.57 10.37
C ARG A 136 2.00 -10.22 10.89
N THR A 137 3.03 -10.35 10.06
CA THR A 137 4.29 -11.02 10.43
C THR A 137 5.34 -10.09 11.05
N PHE A 138 5.04 -8.79 11.17
CA PHE A 138 5.89 -7.80 11.85
C PHE A 138 5.73 -7.84 13.39
#